data_AF-A0A0E4G270-F1
#
_entry.id   AF-A0A0E4G270-F1
#
_cell.length_a   1.000
_cell.length_b   1.000
_cell.length_c   1.000
_cell.angle_alpha   90.00
_cell.angle_beta   90.00
_cell.angle_gamma   90.00
#
_symmetry.space_group_name_H-M   'P 1'
#
loop_
_entity.id
_entity.type
_entity.pdbx_description
1 polymer ?
#
loop_
_entity_poly.entity_id
_entity_poly.type
_entity_poly.pdbx_seq_one_letter_code
_entity_poly.pdbx_strand_id
1 'polypeptide(L)'
;MSSTTVTQPSWAKQSSSIPASSSSGPSKAAASAKPKQASSGSWVGLGVSATLSRALVLRGFKIPTPIQRTTLPSTLATPPRDVLGMARTGSGKTLAYIIPLLQRLATSTSTAVGPKALILCPTRELALQILRVGKDLGRGKGKEGGGSAIKWALIMGGDSLDAQFEMLCSQPDVIIATPGRLLHLVVE
;
A
#
# COMPACT_ATOMS: atom_id res chain seq x y z
N MET A 1 13.43 -55.41 5.71
CA MET A 1 13.22 -54.35 6.72
C MET A 1 13.45 -53.02 6.00
N SER A 2 12.49 -52.61 5.18
CA SER A 2 11.46 -51.60 5.48
C SER A 2 11.86 -50.28 4.82
N SER A 3 11.52 -50.19 3.54
CA SER A 3 11.61 -48.99 2.71
C SER A 3 10.59 -47.96 3.20
N THR A 4 11.03 -46.79 3.63
CA THR A 4 10.18 -45.70 4.11
C THR A 4 9.80 -44.80 2.94
N THR A 5 8.55 -44.93 2.50
CA THR A 5 7.90 -44.09 1.49
C THR A 5 7.67 -42.68 2.03
N VAL A 6 8.18 -41.67 1.31
CA VAL A 6 7.86 -40.25 1.50
C VAL A 6 6.43 -40.00 1.02
N THR A 7 5.52 -39.70 1.95
CA THR A 7 4.11 -39.39 1.65
C THR A 7 3.97 -37.96 1.14
N GLN A 8 3.44 -37.80 -0.08
CA GLN A 8 3.13 -36.50 -0.69
C GLN A 8 1.82 -35.90 -0.11
N PRO A 9 1.70 -34.56 0.02
CA PRO A 9 0.50 -33.92 0.57
C PRO A 9 -0.73 -34.00 -0.35
N SER A 10 -1.92 -34.05 0.26
CA SER A 10 -3.22 -34.34 -0.36
C SER A 10 -3.78 -33.30 -1.36
N TRP A 11 -3.14 -32.15 -1.54
CA TRP A 11 -3.59 -31.12 -2.49
C TRP A 11 -3.18 -31.43 -3.96
N ALA A 12 -2.34 -32.45 -4.19
CA ALA A 12 -1.83 -32.82 -5.52
C ALA A 12 -2.73 -33.81 -6.32
N LYS A 13 -3.96 -34.11 -5.88
CA LYS A 13 -4.84 -35.13 -6.49
C LYS A 13 -6.15 -34.64 -7.09
N GLN A 14 -6.27 -33.36 -7.46
CA GLN A 14 -7.46 -32.88 -8.17
C GLN A 14 -7.10 -32.04 -9.40
N SER A 15 -6.68 -32.73 -10.46
CA SER A 15 -6.77 -32.22 -11.83
C SER A 15 -6.78 -33.36 -12.83
N SER A 16 -7.93 -34.03 -13.01
CA SER A 16 -8.19 -34.84 -14.20
C SER A 16 -9.66 -35.26 -14.30
N SER A 17 -10.44 -34.50 -15.06
CA SER A 17 -11.57 -35.05 -15.79
C SER A 17 -11.84 -34.18 -17.01
N ILE A 18 -11.21 -34.56 -18.13
CA ILE A 18 -11.60 -34.13 -19.47
C ILE A 18 -12.55 -35.22 -19.99
N PRO A 19 -13.80 -34.93 -20.37
CA PRO A 19 -14.57 -35.85 -21.19
C PRO A 19 -14.21 -35.64 -22.67
N ALA A 20 -13.97 -36.75 -23.36
CA ALA A 20 -13.74 -36.83 -24.78
C ALA A 20 -14.99 -36.41 -25.59
N SER A 21 -14.73 -35.76 -26.72
CA SER A 21 -15.69 -35.31 -27.72
C SER A 21 -16.29 -36.45 -28.54
N SER A 22 -17.60 -36.40 -28.81
CA SER A 22 -18.24 -37.06 -29.95
C SER A 22 -19.06 -36.05 -30.77
N SER A 23 -18.96 -36.19 -32.09
CA SER A 23 -19.47 -35.38 -33.22
C SER A 23 -21.01 -35.19 -33.22
N SER A 24 -21.62 -34.09 -33.69
CA SER A 24 -21.69 -33.67 -35.12
C SER A 24 -22.67 -32.47 -35.26
N GLY A 25 -22.47 -31.60 -36.27
CA GLY A 25 -23.49 -30.66 -36.79
C GLY A 25 -23.17 -29.15 -36.68
N PRO A 26 -23.22 -28.35 -37.77
CA PRO A 26 -22.77 -26.96 -37.78
C PRO A 26 -23.91 -25.99 -37.46
N SER A 27 -23.74 -25.09 -36.49
CA SER A 27 -24.53 -23.87 -36.41
C SER A 27 -23.76 -22.75 -35.69
N LYS A 28 -23.58 -21.66 -36.44
CA LYS A 28 -23.04 -20.34 -36.09
C LYS A 28 -22.97 -20.06 -34.58
N ALA A 29 -21.77 -20.16 -34.01
CA ALA A 29 -21.50 -19.67 -32.66
C ALA A 29 -21.01 -18.22 -32.71
N ALA A 30 -21.82 -17.35 -32.12
CA ALA A 30 -21.49 -15.98 -31.77
C ALA A 30 -20.16 -15.93 -31.00
N ALA A 31 -19.32 -14.96 -31.35
CA ALA A 31 -18.06 -14.70 -30.68
C ALA A 31 -18.31 -14.33 -29.21
N SER A 32 -18.05 -15.28 -28.31
CA SER A 32 -18.07 -15.05 -26.86
C SER A 32 -16.93 -14.11 -26.47
N ALA A 33 -17.28 -12.86 -26.18
CA ALA A 33 -16.39 -11.86 -25.65
C ALA A 33 -15.85 -12.30 -24.26
N LYS A 34 -14.53 -12.47 -24.16
CA LYS A 34 -13.83 -12.51 -22.87
C LYS A 34 -14.12 -11.22 -22.08
N PRO A 35 -14.29 -11.27 -20.75
CA PRO A 35 -14.53 -10.06 -19.96
C PRO A 35 -13.34 -9.12 -20.12
N LYS A 36 -13.63 -7.90 -20.58
CA LYS A 36 -12.65 -6.83 -20.80
C LYS A 36 -11.96 -6.52 -19.47
N GLN A 37 -10.67 -6.85 -19.38
CA GLN A 37 -9.77 -6.30 -18.37
C GLN A 37 -9.84 -4.77 -18.49
N ALA A 38 -10.50 -4.10 -17.53
CA ALA A 38 -10.63 -2.66 -17.53
C ALA A 38 -9.23 -2.03 -17.51
N SER A 39 -8.97 -1.19 -18.51
CA SER A 39 -7.72 -0.46 -18.77
C SER A 39 -7.38 0.55 -17.68
N SER A 40 -7.01 0.07 -16.49
CA SER A 40 -6.65 0.85 -15.28
C SER A 40 -5.13 1.08 -15.15
N GLY A 41 -4.45 1.32 -16.27
CA GLY A 41 -2.98 1.45 -16.30
C GLY A 41 -2.44 2.77 -15.72
N SER A 42 -3.27 3.77 -15.48
CA SER A 42 -2.87 5.09 -15.01
C SER A 42 -3.21 5.30 -13.53
N TRP A 43 -2.40 6.11 -12.82
CA TRP A 43 -2.66 6.46 -11.41
C TRP A 43 -4.05 7.06 -11.20
N VAL A 44 -4.47 7.95 -12.10
CA VAL A 44 -5.79 8.58 -12.05
C VAL A 44 -6.90 7.54 -12.21
N GLY A 45 -6.72 6.56 -13.11
CA GLY A 45 -7.65 5.45 -13.29
C GLY A 45 -7.77 4.53 -12.06
N LEU A 46 -6.82 4.59 -11.12
CA LEU A 46 -6.87 3.88 -9.83
C LEU A 46 -7.44 4.73 -8.69
N GLY A 47 -7.94 5.93 -8.98
CA GLY A 47 -8.50 6.85 -7.97
C GLY A 47 -7.48 7.77 -7.31
N VAL A 48 -6.24 7.82 -7.81
CA VAL A 48 -5.21 8.74 -7.29
C VAL A 48 -5.42 10.16 -7.84
N SER A 49 -5.41 11.15 -6.96
CA SER A 49 -5.59 12.56 -7.34
C SER A 49 -4.58 13.04 -8.38
N ALA A 50 -4.98 13.97 -9.23
CA ALA A 50 -4.13 14.48 -10.31
C ALA A 50 -2.80 15.06 -9.79
N THR A 51 -2.83 15.79 -8.68
CA THR A 51 -1.63 16.37 -8.04
C THR A 51 -0.67 15.28 -7.57
N LEU A 52 -1.18 14.24 -6.91
CA LEU A 52 -0.36 13.13 -6.42
C LEU A 52 0.18 12.27 -7.57
N SER A 53 -0.64 12.06 -8.61
CA SER A 53 -0.25 11.39 -9.86
C SER A 53 0.92 12.10 -10.55
N ARG A 54 0.86 13.44 -10.68
CA ARG A 54 1.97 14.24 -11.23
C ARG A 54 3.25 14.07 -10.40
N ALA A 55 3.13 14.12 -9.08
CA ALA A 55 4.28 13.92 -8.18
C ALA A 55 4.89 12.51 -8.33
N LEU A 56 4.08 11.47 -8.49
CA LEU A 56 4.55 10.10 -8.76
C LEU A 56 5.33 10.03 -10.08
N VAL A 57 4.78 10.60 -11.16
CA VAL A 57 5.40 10.60 -12.48
C VAL A 57 6.73 11.38 -12.48
N LEU A 58 6.78 12.55 -11.84
CA LEU A 58 8.00 13.36 -11.70
C LEU A 58 9.13 12.60 -10.97
N ARG A 59 8.77 11.71 -10.05
CA ARG A 59 9.72 10.85 -9.32
C ARG A 59 10.04 9.53 -10.03
N GLY A 60 9.58 9.36 -11.27
CA GLY A 60 9.86 8.20 -12.11
C GLY A 60 8.86 7.04 -11.98
N PHE A 61 7.84 7.17 -11.12
CA PHE A 61 6.79 6.15 -10.97
C PHE A 61 5.73 6.32 -12.06
N LYS A 62 6.04 5.91 -13.29
CA LYS A 62 5.15 6.12 -14.46
C LYS A 62 3.95 5.18 -14.46
N ILE A 63 4.17 3.91 -14.14
CA ILE A 63 3.16 2.85 -14.26
C ILE A 63 2.97 2.18 -12.89
N PRO A 64 1.73 2.05 -12.38
CA PRO A 64 1.45 1.33 -11.16
C PRO A 64 1.85 -0.15 -11.26
N THR A 65 2.49 -0.65 -10.21
CA THR A 65 2.83 -2.07 -10.06
C THR A 65 1.58 -2.93 -9.83
N PRO A 66 1.66 -4.26 -10.01
CA PRO A 66 0.51 -5.14 -9.79
C PRO A 66 -0.10 -5.02 -8.39
N ILE A 67 0.73 -4.95 -7.33
CA ILE A 67 0.23 -4.81 -5.95
C ILE A 67 -0.48 -3.46 -5.74
N GLN A 68 -0.04 -2.39 -6.41
CA GLN A 68 -0.70 -1.08 -6.33
C GLN A 68 -2.04 -1.10 -7.07
N ARG A 69 -2.10 -1.72 -8.25
CA ARG A 69 -3.36 -1.85 -9.02
C ARG A 69 -4.44 -2.61 -8.25
N THR A 70 -4.07 -3.63 -7.49
CA THR A 70 -5.03 -4.42 -6.73
C THR A 70 -5.43 -3.76 -5.42
N THR A 71 -4.54 -3.02 -4.76
CA THR A 71 -4.78 -2.48 -3.41
C THR A 71 -5.28 -1.04 -3.39
N LEU A 72 -4.90 -0.20 -4.36
CA LEU A 72 -5.28 1.22 -4.36
C LEU A 72 -6.79 1.44 -4.47
N PRO A 73 -7.53 0.75 -5.37
CA PRO A 73 -8.98 0.94 -5.45
C PRO A 73 -9.70 0.65 -4.13
N SER A 74 -9.26 -0.38 -3.38
CA SER A 74 -9.85 -0.75 -2.08
C SER A 74 -9.46 0.20 -0.95
N THR A 75 -8.21 0.66 -0.91
CA THR A 75 -7.72 1.58 0.14
C THR A 75 -8.18 3.02 -0.07
N LEU A 76 -8.48 3.41 -1.31
CA LEU A 76 -9.01 4.74 -1.68
C LEU A 76 -10.54 4.78 -1.76
N ALA A 77 -11.22 3.64 -1.58
CA ALA A 77 -12.68 3.60 -1.55
C ALA A 77 -13.26 4.48 -0.43
N THR A 78 -14.52 4.87 -0.59
CA THR A 78 -15.30 5.57 0.44
C THR A 78 -16.50 4.70 0.79
N PRO A 79 -16.53 4.03 1.96
CA PRO A 79 -15.50 4.00 3.01
C PRO A 79 -14.26 3.18 2.61
N PRO A 80 -13.08 3.47 3.20
CA PRO A 80 -11.86 2.72 2.92
C PRO A 80 -11.99 1.29 3.45
N ARG A 81 -11.35 0.36 2.76
CA ARG A 81 -11.33 -1.06 3.15
C ARG A 81 -9.96 -1.45 3.67
N ASP A 82 -9.94 -2.31 4.68
CA ASP A 82 -8.72 -2.96 5.12
C ASP A 82 -8.20 -3.89 4.04
N VAL A 83 -6.88 -3.94 3.90
CA VAL A 83 -6.21 -4.70 2.86
C VAL A 83 -5.03 -5.46 3.45
N LEU A 84 -5.02 -6.77 3.21
CA LEU A 84 -3.86 -7.63 3.44
C LEU A 84 -3.09 -7.80 2.12
N GLY A 85 -1.89 -7.23 2.06
CA GLY A 85 -1.04 -7.28 0.87
C GLY A 85 0.15 -8.23 1.03
N MET A 86 0.19 -9.32 0.27
CA MET A 86 1.32 -10.24 0.22
C MET A 86 2.15 -10.00 -1.05
N ALA A 87 3.38 -9.49 -0.90
CA ALA A 87 4.29 -9.35 -2.03
C ALA A 87 5.76 -9.30 -1.57
N ARG A 88 6.69 -9.69 -2.46
CA ARG A 88 8.15 -9.63 -2.20
C ARG A 88 8.69 -8.20 -2.06
N THR A 89 9.85 -8.01 -1.46
CA THR A 89 10.55 -6.71 -1.45
C THR A 89 10.80 -6.21 -2.88
N GLY A 90 10.74 -4.89 -3.09
CA GLY A 90 10.84 -4.28 -4.41
C GLY A 90 9.54 -4.27 -5.24
N SER A 91 8.46 -4.90 -4.76
CA SER A 91 7.18 -4.95 -5.49
C SER A 91 6.38 -3.65 -5.52
N GLY A 92 6.84 -2.59 -4.82
CA GLY A 92 6.13 -1.31 -4.75
C GLY A 92 5.13 -1.15 -3.60
N LYS A 93 5.15 -2.05 -2.59
CA LYS A 93 4.24 -2.00 -1.42
C LYS A 93 4.27 -0.66 -0.68
N THR A 94 5.44 -0.03 -0.55
CA THR A 94 5.58 1.24 0.16
C THR A 94 4.65 2.32 -0.40
N LEU A 95 4.63 2.49 -1.72
CA LEU A 95 3.71 3.42 -2.36
C LEU A 95 2.24 2.98 -2.25
N ALA A 96 1.98 1.67 -2.19
CA ALA A 96 0.62 1.16 -2.09
C ALA A 96 -0.11 1.62 -0.81
N TYR A 97 0.60 1.85 0.30
CA TYR A 97 0.00 2.43 1.51
C TYR A 97 0.32 3.93 1.69
N ILE A 98 1.42 4.46 1.16
CA ILE A 98 1.72 5.91 1.26
C ILE A 98 0.76 6.74 0.41
N ILE A 99 0.40 6.28 -0.79
CA ILE A 99 -0.51 7.02 -1.68
C ILE A 99 -1.87 7.30 -1.01
N PRO A 100 -2.61 6.28 -0.50
CA PRO A 100 -3.88 6.54 0.17
C PRO A 100 -3.72 7.39 1.43
N LEU A 101 -2.63 7.21 2.19
CA LEU A 101 -2.32 8.06 3.35
C LEU A 101 -2.20 9.53 2.95
N LEU A 102 -1.36 9.86 1.96
CA LEU A 102 -1.13 11.25 1.54
C LEU A 102 -2.37 11.91 0.93
N GLN A 103 -3.17 11.14 0.20
CA GLN A 103 -4.42 11.61 -0.39
C GLN A 103 -5.45 11.94 0.71
N ARG A 104 -5.61 11.05 1.69
CA ARG A 104 -6.53 11.29 2.81
C ARG A 104 -6.12 12.46 3.69
N LEU A 105 -4.81 12.63 3.93
CA LEU A 105 -4.32 13.82 4.62
C LEU A 105 -4.58 15.10 3.83
N ALA A 106 -4.60 15.04 2.49
CA ALA A 106 -4.91 16.20 1.64
C ALA A 106 -6.38 16.63 1.73
N THR A 107 -7.28 15.65 1.86
CA THR A 107 -8.73 15.87 1.87
C THR A 107 -9.32 15.88 3.27
N SER A 108 -8.49 15.75 4.31
CA SER A 108 -8.94 15.71 5.70
C SER A 108 -9.40 17.10 6.12
N THR A 109 -10.70 17.24 6.36
CA THR A 109 -11.33 18.42 6.97
C THR A 109 -11.35 18.34 8.50
N SER A 110 -10.75 17.30 9.08
CA SER A 110 -10.76 17.08 10.53
C SER A 110 -9.97 18.17 11.24
N THR A 111 -10.65 18.84 12.18
CA THR A 111 -10.08 19.78 13.14
C THR A 111 -9.36 19.08 14.29
N ALA A 112 -9.44 17.74 14.37
CA ALA A 112 -8.75 16.98 15.40
C ALA A 112 -7.23 17.18 15.27
N VAL A 113 -6.65 17.57 16.40
CA VAL A 113 -5.23 17.86 16.54
C VAL A 113 -4.51 16.59 16.97
N GLY A 114 -3.44 16.23 16.26
CA GLY A 114 -2.62 15.05 16.56
C GLY A 114 -2.41 14.09 15.38
N PRO A 115 -1.78 12.94 15.62
CA PRO A 115 -1.46 11.96 14.58
C PRO A 115 -2.70 11.41 13.87
N LYS A 116 -2.71 11.53 12.54
CA LYS A 116 -3.78 11.03 11.66
C LYS A 116 -3.42 9.72 10.98
N ALA A 117 -2.14 9.34 11.00
CA ALA A 117 -1.66 8.08 10.46
C ALA A 117 -0.47 7.53 11.26
N LEU A 118 -0.42 6.19 11.34
CA LEU A 118 0.66 5.43 11.95
C LEU A 118 1.18 4.38 10.97
N ILE A 119 2.50 4.29 10.81
CA ILE A 119 3.17 3.23 10.04
C ILE A 119 4.13 2.49 10.98
N LEU A 120 3.88 1.19 11.18
CA LEU A 120 4.75 0.33 11.97
C LEU A 120 5.78 -0.38 11.09
N CYS A 121 7.04 -0.36 11.50
CA CYS A 121 8.16 -0.93 10.77
C CYS A 121 9.02 -1.82 11.68
N PRO A 122 9.51 -2.98 11.20
CA PRO A 122 10.34 -3.87 12.01
C PRO A 122 11.74 -3.31 12.32
N THR A 123 12.29 -2.44 11.47
CA THR A 123 13.67 -1.94 11.62
C THR A 123 13.75 -0.42 11.44
N ARG A 124 14.83 0.17 11.97
CA ARG A 124 15.09 1.61 11.90
C ARG A 124 15.37 2.07 10.48
N GLU A 125 16.12 1.26 9.74
CA GLU A 125 16.53 1.52 8.36
C GLU A 125 15.31 1.59 7.46
N LEU A 126 14.35 0.67 7.66
CA LEU A 126 13.12 0.65 6.89
C LEU A 126 12.23 1.86 7.20
N ALA A 127 12.12 2.26 8.47
CA ALA A 127 11.39 3.45 8.85
C ALA A 127 11.98 4.72 8.21
N LEU A 128 13.30 4.86 8.19
CA LEU A 128 13.99 5.96 7.50
C LEU A 128 13.73 5.95 5.99
N GLN A 129 13.73 4.78 5.35
CA GLN A 129 13.41 4.65 3.92
C GLN A 129 11.97 5.10 3.64
N ILE A 130 11.01 4.67 4.45
CA ILE A 130 9.60 5.04 4.31
C ILE A 130 9.42 6.55 4.50
N LEU A 131 10.09 7.15 5.50
CA LEU A 131 10.06 8.59 5.71
C LEU A 131 10.56 9.36 4.48
N ARG A 132 11.67 8.91 3.86
CA ARG A 132 12.22 9.54 2.67
C ARG A 132 11.20 9.51 1.52
N VAL A 133 10.60 8.35 1.25
CA VAL A 133 9.56 8.21 0.21
C VAL A 133 8.36 9.12 0.51
N GLY A 134 7.89 9.14 1.75
CA GLY A 134 6.77 9.97 2.19
C GLY A 134 7.03 11.46 2.03
N LYS A 135 8.19 11.94 2.50
CA LYS A 135 8.62 13.35 2.34
C LYS A 135 8.80 13.72 0.86
N ASP A 136 9.40 12.84 0.07
CA ASP A 136 9.62 13.10 -1.35
C ASP A 136 8.33 13.26 -2.14
N LEU A 137 7.32 12.46 -1.82
CA LEU A 137 6.02 12.54 -2.46
C LEU A 137 5.14 13.68 -1.88
N GLY A 138 5.27 13.98 -0.59
CA GLY A 138 4.56 15.06 0.10
C GLY A 138 5.02 16.47 -0.31
N ARG A 139 6.28 16.64 -0.73
CA ARG A 139 6.85 17.93 -1.18
C ARG A 139 6.12 18.55 -2.38
N GLY A 140 5.45 17.74 -3.21
CA GLY A 140 4.66 18.23 -4.34
C GLY A 140 3.49 19.13 -3.97
N LYS A 141 3.10 19.19 -2.68
CA LYS A 141 2.03 20.06 -2.18
C LYS A 141 2.45 21.52 -1.94
N GLY A 142 3.75 21.82 -1.95
CA GLY A 142 4.30 23.07 -1.39
C GLY A 142 4.52 24.26 -2.32
N LYS A 143 4.10 24.23 -3.60
CA LYS A 143 4.29 25.40 -4.50
C LYS A 143 3.05 25.93 -5.19
N GLU A 144 2.00 25.13 -5.40
CA GLU A 144 0.82 25.57 -6.17
C GLU A 144 -0.51 25.50 -5.40
N GLY A 145 -0.52 25.03 -4.16
CA GLY A 145 -1.76 24.57 -3.52
C GLY A 145 -2.03 25.01 -2.08
N GLY A 146 -1.39 26.08 -1.57
CA GLY A 146 -1.74 26.72 -0.28
C GLY A 146 -1.76 25.84 0.99
N GLY A 147 -1.41 24.56 0.89
CA GLY A 147 -1.53 23.57 1.95
C GLY A 147 -0.29 23.53 2.83
N SER A 148 -0.51 23.41 4.15
CA SER A 148 0.57 23.20 5.11
C SER A 148 1.37 21.94 4.81
N ALA A 149 2.67 21.97 5.11
CA ALA A 149 3.55 20.82 4.95
C ALA A 149 3.16 19.72 5.94
N ILE A 150 3.14 18.47 5.47
CA ILE A 150 2.86 17.30 6.32
C ILE A 150 3.96 17.19 7.37
N LYS A 151 3.58 17.14 8.64
CA LYS A 151 4.48 16.94 9.78
C LYS A 151 4.68 15.44 10.02
N TRP A 152 5.93 15.01 10.03
CA TRP A 152 6.30 13.60 10.21
C TRP A 152 7.11 13.43 11.50
N ALA A 153 6.80 12.39 12.27
CA ALA A 153 7.59 11.96 13.42
C ALA A 153 8.14 10.55 13.22
N LEU A 154 9.37 10.33 13.69
CA LEU A 154 10.02 9.02 13.75
C LEU A 154 10.19 8.60 15.20
N ILE A 155 9.61 7.45 15.56
CA ILE A 155 9.61 6.93 16.93
C ILE A 155 10.33 5.59 16.95
N MET A 156 11.61 5.60 17.33
CA MET A 156 12.48 4.43 17.23
C MET A 156 13.47 4.35 18.39
N GLY A 157 13.98 3.15 18.67
CA GLY A 157 15.06 2.98 19.65
C GLY A 157 16.34 3.72 19.25
N GLY A 158 17.12 4.15 20.24
CA GLY A 158 18.40 4.85 20.05
C GLY A 158 18.34 6.37 20.30
N ASP A 159 17.15 6.98 20.21
CA ASP A 159 16.94 8.39 20.55
C ASP A 159 16.49 8.52 22.02
N SER A 160 16.78 9.65 22.67
CA SER A 160 16.32 9.94 24.03
C SER A 160 14.79 10.00 24.10
N LEU A 161 14.22 9.69 25.27
CA LEU A 161 12.78 9.77 25.49
C LEU A 161 12.28 11.22 25.39
N ASP A 162 13.00 12.16 26.01
CA ASP A 162 12.65 13.59 25.97
C ASP A 162 12.51 14.13 24.55
N ALA A 163 13.44 13.77 23.66
CA ALA A 163 13.38 14.17 22.25
C ALA A 163 12.19 13.55 21.52
N GLN A 164 11.79 12.33 21.88
CA GLN A 164 10.61 11.68 21.30
C GLN A 164 9.31 12.29 21.83
N PHE A 165 9.26 12.65 23.11
CA PHE A 165 8.14 13.40 23.69
C PHE A 165 7.98 14.78 23.04
N GLU A 166 9.07 15.54 22.90
CA GLU A 166 9.05 16.83 22.21
C GLU A 166 8.52 16.70 20.77
N MET A 167 8.96 15.65 20.06
CA MET A 167 8.48 15.38 18.70
C MET A 167 6.98 15.08 18.66
N LEU A 168 6.44 14.36 19.65
CA LEU A 168 5.00 14.11 19.77
C LEU A 168 4.23 15.40 20.16
N CYS A 169 4.79 16.23 21.04
CA CYS A 169 4.23 17.54 21.41
C CYS A 169 4.12 18.50 20.23
N SER A 170 4.95 18.33 19.18
CA SER A 170 4.83 19.09 17.92
C SER A 170 3.60 18.73 17.06
N GLN A 171 2.78 17.77 17.53
CA GLN A 171 1.53 17.32 16.89
C GLN A 171 1.76 16.84 15.45
N PRO A 172 2.55 15.77 15.23
CA PRO A 172 2.83 15.28 13.89
C PRO A 172 1.56 14.75 13.23
N ASP A 173 1.44 14.89 11.91
CA ASP A 173 0.33 14.31 11.14
C ASP A 173 0.52 12.79 10.94
N VAL A 174 1.78 12.38 10.79
CA VAL A 174 2.16 10.98 10.52
C VAL A 174 3.25 10.55 11.47
N ILE A 175 3.04 9.41 12.12
CA ILE A 175 4.06 8.72 12.91
C ILE A 175 4.55 7.50 12.13
N ILE A 176 5.86 7.34 12.03
CA ILE A 176 6.52 6.11 11.59
C ILE A 176 7.28 5.57 12.80
N ALA A 177 7.01 4.33 13.20
CA ALA A 177 7.57 3.81 14.45
C ALA A 177 8.04 2.36 14.37
N THR A 178 9.02 2.02 15.21
CA THR A 178 9.27 0.62 15.58
C THR A 178 8.34 0.23 16.73
N PRO A 179 7.68 -0.96 16.69
CA PRO A 179 6.66 -1.33 17.67
C PRO A 179 7.11 -1.22 19.12
N GLY A 180 8.31 -1.71 19.44
CA GLY A 180 8.82 -1.71 20.82
C GLY A 180 9.01 -0.30 21.40
N ARG A 181 9.50 0.66 20.59
CA ARG A 181 9.68 2.04 21.08
C ARG A 181 8.35 2.78 21.18
N LEU A 182 7.44 2.57 20.21
CA LEU A 182 6.11 3.18 20.30
C LEU A 182 5.38 2.71 21.56
N LEU A 183 5.42 1.42 21.86
CA LEU A 183 4.79 0.88 23.07
C LEU A 183 5.37 1.50 24.34
N HIS A 184 6.70 1.67 24.40
CA HIS A 184 7.35 2.31 25.54
C HIS A 184 6.81 3.73 25.80
N LEU A 185 6.62 4.55 24.75
CA LEU A 185 6.06 5.91 24.90
C LEU A 185 4.56 5.95 25.19
N VAL A 186 3.82 4.88 24.90
CA VAL A 186 2.37 4.81 25.16
C VAL A 186 2.08 4.38 26.59
N VAL A 187 2.99 3.63 27.20
CA VAL A 187 2.85 3.11 28.57
C VAL A 187 3.41 4.07 29.62
N GLU A 188 4.36 4.93 29.24
CA GLU A 188 4.93 5.99 30.07
C GLU A 188 4.04 7.24 30.11
#